data_AF-A0A959CMY8-F1
#
_entry.id   AF-A0A959CMY8-F1
#
_cell.length_a   1.000
_cell.length_b   1.000
_cell.length_c   1.000
_cell.angle_alpha   90.00
_cell.angle_beta   90.00
_cell.angle_gamma   90.00
#
_symmetry.space_group_name_H-M   'P 1'
#
loop_
_entity.id
_entity.type
_entity.pdbx_description
1 polymer ?
#
loop_
_entity_poly.entity_id
_entity_poly.type
_entity_poly.pdbx_seq_one_letter_code
_entity_poly.pdbx_strand_id
1 'polypeptide(L)'
;DATLKDWDRTGDLARITVPTLTVGAKYDTMDPEYKKMMADKLANGRYHFCPNGAHWAMYDDSDNYFRGVIQFIRDVDAGTFGK
;
A
#
# COMPACT_ATOMS: atom_id res chain seq x y z
N ASP A 1 11.07 18.42 -19.23
CA ASP A 1 11.67 18.09 -17.92
C ASP A 1 10.54 17.77 -16.95
N ALA A 2 10.59 16.65 -16.22
CA ALA A 2 9.49 16.24 -15.34
C ALA A 2 9.65 16.92 -13.96
N THR A 3 8.59 17.58 -13.49
CA THR A 3 8.60 18.42 -12.27
C THR A 3 8.85 17.67 -10.97
N LEU A 4 8.72 16.33 -10.95
CA LEU A 4 8.87 15.49 -9.76
C LEU A 4 10.00 14.46 -9.88
N LYS A 5 10.90 14.58 -10.86
CA LYS A 5 11.96 13.58 -11.12
C LYS A 5 12.89 13.34 -9.91
N ASP A 6 13.10 14.38 -9.09
CA ASP A 6 13.98 14.36 -7.91
C ASP A 6 13.19 14.34 -6.59
N TRP A 7 11.85 14.20 -6.66
CA TRP A 7 11.02 14.22 -5.47
C TRP A 7 11.08 12.86 -4.76
N ASP A 8 11.64 12.84 -3.55
CA ASP A 8 11.72 11.65 -2.70
C ASP A 8 11.41 12.02 -1.23
N ARG A 9 10.49 11.26 -0.62
CA ARG A 9 10.10 11.35 0.80
C ARG A 9 10.20 10.01 1.52
N THR A 10 10.93 9.04 0.94
CA THR A 10 11.11 7.70 1.51
C THR A 10 11.71 7.75 2.92
N GLY A 11 12.61 8.71 3.18
CA GLY A 11 13.20 8.94 4.49
C GLY A 11 12.22 9.39 5.58
N ASP A 12 11.06 9.93 5.19
CA ASP A 12 10.04 10.41 6.13
C ASP A 12 8.97 9.37 6.47
N LEU A 13 8.95 8.21 5.81
CA LEU A 13 7.94 7.16 6.06
C LEU A 13 7.90 6.72 7.53
N ALA A 14 9.05 6.70 8.21
CA ALA A 14 9.14 6.37 9.63
C ALA A 14 8.40 7.36 10.55
N ARG A 15 8.05 8.56 10.06
CA ARG A 15 7.29 9.57 10.81
C ARG A 15 5.78 9.29 10.81
N ILE A 16 5.30 8.39 9.95
CA ILE A 16 3.90 7.99 9.91
C ILE A 16 3.69 6.90 10.97
N THR A 17 2.99 7.27 12.04
CA THR A 17 2.78 6.40 13.22
C THR A 17 1.43 5.72 13.25
N VAL A 18 0.46 6.16 12.44
CA VAL A 18 -0.86 5.52 12.34
C VAL A 18 -0.78 4.23 11.50
N PRO A 19 -1.67 3.24 11.73
CA PRO A 19 -1.81 2.08 10.85
C PRO A 19 -1.93 2.52 9.40
N THR A 20 -1.12 1.93 8.52
CA THR A 20 -1.03 2.33 7.12
C THR A 20 -1.03 1.10 6.21
N LEU A 21 -1.96 1.08 5.26
CA LEU A 21 -2.00 0.08 4.20
C LEU A 21 -1.33 0.63 2.94
N THR A 22 -0.43 -0.15 2.36
CA THR A 22 0.05 0.06 0.99
C THR A 22 -0.52 -1.04 0.11
N VAL A 23 -0.99 -0.67 -1.08
CA VAL A 23 -1.53 -1.61 -2.06
C VAL A 23 -0.65 -1.56 -3.31
N GLY A 24 -0.26 -2.73 -3.80
CA GLY A 24 0.43 -2.89 -5.08
C GLY A 24 -0.26 -3.95 -5.92
N ALA A 25 -0.04 -3.91 -7.24
CA ALA A 25 -0.65 -4.87 -8.16
C ALA A 25 0.36 -5.37 -9.19
N LYS A 26 0.13 -6.57 -9.73
CA LYS A 26 1.08 -7.27 -10.60
C LYS A 26 1.40 -6.52 -11.89
N TYR A 27 0.40 -5.88 -12.50
CA TYR A 27 0.52 -5.19 -13.80
C TYR A 27 0.53 -3.67 -13.66
N ASP A 28 0.78 -3.16 -12.45
CA ASP A 28 0.88 -1.73 -12.18
C ASP A 28 2.13 -1.14 -12.85
N THR A 29 2.04 0.08 -13.36
CA THR A 29 3.18 0.84 -13.87
C THR A 29 4.11 1.29 -12.74
N MET A 30 3.58 1.35 -11.51
CA MET A 30 4.39 1.42 -10.29
C MET A 30 4.80 0.02 -9.84
N ASP A 31 6.09 -0.19 -9.61
CA ASP A 31 6.62 -1.47 -9.13
C ASP A 31 5.97 -1.91 -7.79
N PRO A 32 5.29 -3.07 -7.73
CA PRO A 32 4.69 -3.57 -6.50
C PRO A 32 5.72 -3.82 -5.39
N GLU A 33 6.98 -4.13 -5.71
CA GLU A 33 8.06 -4.27 -4.72
C GLU A 33 8.40 -2.93 -4.05
N TYR A 34 8.25 -1.82 -4.78
CA TYR A 34 8.39 -0.48 -4.19
C TYR A 34 7.30 -0.22 -3.14
N LYS A 35 6.05 -0.63 -3.41
CA LYS A 35 4.94 -0.52 -2.45
C LYS A 35 5.19 -1.41 -1.23
N LYS A 36 5.71 -2.62 -1.43
CA LYS A 36 6.12 -3.51 -0.35
C LYS A 36 7.22 -2.88 0.53
N MET A 37 8.25 -2.31 -0.09
CA MET A 37 9.33 -1.60 0.60
C MET A 37 8.79 -0.44 1.46
N MET A 38 7.79 0.30 0.96
CA MET A 38 7.14 1.36 1.74
C MET A 38 6.47 0.80 2.99
N ALA A 39 5.70 -0.30 2.90
CA ALA A 39 5.11 -0.96 4.07
C ALA A 39 6.17 -1.38 5.09
N ASP A 40 7.29 -1.93 4.64
CA ASP A 40 8.36 -2.38 5.53
C ASP A 40 8.98 -1.20 6.31
N LYS A 41 9.11 -0.03 5.68
CA LYS A 41 9.63 1.21 6.29
C LYS A 41 8.64 1.95 7.20
N LEU A 42 7.34 1.71 7.04
CA LEU A 42 6.30 2.29 7.91
C LEU A 42 6.36 1.63 9.29
N ALA A 43 6.19 2.42 10.36
CA ALA A 43 6.21 1.89 11.73
C ALA A 43 5.12 0.83 11.95
N ASN A 44 3.92 1.11 11.42
CA ASN A 44 2.72 0.28 11.49
C ASN A 44 2.19 0.00 10.07
N GLY A 45 3.07 -0.49 9.20
CA GLY A 45 2.78 -0.73 7.78
C GLY A 45 2.29 -2.14 7.49
N ARG A 46 1.29 -2.25 6.61
CA ARG A 46 0.86 -3.50 5.98
C ARG A 46 0.93 -3.37 4.46
N TYR A 47 1.35 -4.44 3.78
CA TYR A 47 1.29 -4.54 2.34
C TYR A 47 0.15 -5.46 1.90
N HIS A 48 -0.58 -5.07 0.86
CA HIS A 48 -1.60 -5.89 0.19
C HIS A 48 -1.31 -5.95 -1.30
N PHE A 49 -1.34 -7.15 -1.87
CA PHE A 49 -1.01 -7.41 -3.26
C PHE A 49 -2.24 -7.87 -4.06
N CYS A 50 -2.50 -7.20 -5.18
CA CYS A 50 -3.55 -7.56 -6.12
C CYS A 50 -2.93 -8.34 -7.31
N PRO A 51 -3.09 -9.67 -7.37
CA PRO A 51 -2.38 -10.52 -8.33
C PRO A 51 -2.85 -10.35 -9.78
N ASN A 52 -4.08 -9.88 -9.99
CA ASN A 52 -4.64 -9.68 -11.34
C ASN A 52 -4.74 -8.20 -11.72
N GLY A 53 -4.47 -7.29 -10.79
CA GLY A 53 -4.69 -5.87 -11.00
C GLY A 53 -3.56 -5.14 -11.70
N ALA A 54 -3.91 -3.99 -12.30
CA ALA A 54 -2.96 -3.00 -12.79
C ALA A 54 -3.04 -1.73 -11.92
N HIS A 55 -2.76 -0.57 -12.50
CA HIS A 55 -2.75 0.70 -11.79
C HIS A 55 -4.10 1.05 -11.12
N TRP A 56 -5.20 0.51 -11.67
CA TRP A 56 -6.55 0.71 -11.18
C TRP A 56 -7.11 -0.59 -10.60
N ALA A 57 -6.36 -1.21 -9.67
CA ALA A 57 -6.68 -2.46 -8.97
C ALA A 57 -8.10 -2.51 -8.38
N MET A 58 -8.66 -1.36 -8.00
CA MET A 58 -10.04 -1.26 -7.52
C MET A 58 -11.10 -1.54 -8.60
N TYR A 59 -10.74 -1.49 -9.89
CA TYR A 59 -11.61 -1.80 -11.02
C TYR A 59 -11.26 -3.13 -11.69
N ASP A 60 -9.97 -3.41 -11.93
CA ASP A 60 -9.52 -4.57 -12.69
C ASP A 60 -9.24 -5.82 -11.83
N ASP A 61 -9.12 -5.66 -10.51
CA ASP A 61 -8.99 -6.75 -9.51
C ASP A 61 -9.75 -6.41 -8.22
N SER A 62 -10.98 -5.92 -8.40
CA SER A 62 -11.82 -5.34 -7.35
C SER A 62 -12.02 -6.27 -6.15
N ASP A 63 -12.24 -7.57 -6.38
CA ASP A 63 -12.44 -8.56 -5.33
C ASP A 63 -11.21 -8.69 -4.40
N ASN A 64 -9.99 -8.65 -4.95
CA ASN A 64 -8.79 -8.66 -4.13
C ASN A 64 -8.56 -7.30 -3.48
N TYR A 65 -8.76 -6.20 -4.21
CA TYR A 65 -8.57 -4.85 -3.68
C TYR A 65 -9.46 -4.58 -2.47
N PHE A 66 -10.78 -4.75 -2.63
CA PHE A 66 -11.75 -4.46 -1.56
C PHE A 66 -11.62 -5.44 -0.40
N ARG A 67 -11.28 -6.71 -0.64
CA ARG A 67 -10.98 -7.65 0.45
C ARG A 67 -9.84 -7.14 1.34
N GLY A 68 -8.75 -6.68 0.75
CA GLY A 68 -7.61 -6.12 1.48
C GLY A 68 -7.97 -4.84 2.26
N VAL A 69 -8.66 -3.91 1.60
CA VAL A 69 -9.08 -2.64 2.22
C VAL A 69 -10.07 -2.86 3.37
N ILE A 70 -11.09 -3.70 3.17
CA ILE A 70 -12.09 -4.01 4.20
C ILE A 70 -11.44 -4.69 5.41
N GLN A 71 -10.55 -5.66 5.18
CA GLN A 71 -9.85 -6.33 6.28
C GLN A 71 -8.99 -5.36 7.07
N PHE A 72 -8.24 -4.49 6.39
CA PHE A 72 -7.44 -3.46 7.04
C PHE A 72 -8.29 -2.54 7.93
N ILE A 73 -9.41 -2.03 7.41
CA ILE A 73 -10.31 -1.16 8.18
C ILE A 73 -10.85 -1.88 9.42
N ARG A 74 -11.29 -3.13 9.27
CA ARG A 74 -11.80 -3.93 10.39
C ARG A 74 -10.76 -4.20 11.46
N ASP A 75 -9.51 -4.50 11.08
CA ASP A 75 -8.43 -4.74 12.04
C ASP A 75 -8.08 -3.47 12.82
N VAL A 76 -8.10 -2.32 12.16
CA VAL A 76 -7.86 -1.03 12.81
C VAL A 76 -9.01 -0.68 13.77
N ASP A 77 -10.26 -0.83 13.33
CA ASP A 77 -11.45 -0.55 14.13
C ASP A 77 -11.54 -1.46 15.38
N ALA A 78 -11.17 -2.74 15.22
CA ALA A 78 -11.12 -3.70 16.32
C ALA A 78 -9.90 -3.52 17.26
N GLY A 79 -8.96 -2.65 16.93
CA GLY A 79 -7.69 -2.50 17.68
C GLY A 79 -6.78 -3.73 17.58
N THR A 80 -6.98 -4.58 16.58
CA THR A 80 -6.22 -5.83 16.34
C THR A 80 -5.14 -5.67 15.27
N PHE A 81 -4.99 -4.47 14.70
CA PHE A 81 -3.94 -4.18 13.73
C PHE A 81 -2.55 -4.34 14.37
N GLY A 82 -1.88 -5.45 14.04
CA GLY A 82 -0.47 -5.71 14.31
C GLY A 82 0.36 -5.65 13.02
N LYS A 83 1.63 -5.27 13.16
CA LYS A 83 2.65 -5.41 12.11
C LYS A 83 3.20 -6.82 12.10
#